data_AF-A0AAW2Y8Y8-F1
#
_entry.id   AF-A0AAW2Y8Y8-F1
#
_cell.length_a   1.000
_cell.length_b   1.000
_cell.length_c   1.000
_cell.angle_alpha   90.00
_cell.angle_beta   90.00
_cell.angle_gamma   90.00
#
_symmetry.space_group_name_H-M   'P 1'
#
loop_
_entity.id
_entity.type
_entity.pdbx_description
1 polymer ?
#
loop_
_entity_poly.entity_id
_entity_poly.type
_entity_poly.pdbx_seq_one_letter_code
_entity_poly.pdbx_strand_id
1 'polypeptide(L)'
;MKEPVYGTAVNCLATARKLGWRRNLNTAKMAVSLSKINPFRAELEWYKTYCDRSEDQLGYYDSFKRRGASKRDFKVNMNRLRLGCFWDDLIDKLEKNQLAHDFHKMSKYVNASQFYKLLVEPLEIAEYYRTGMHREKGHYVEHGREKQFKIFDRWWGDRNVGDEESKPRSKYASLTQDSCFWAKVEEARDLIFNVTREPDPGRHLLLLDKIQKFEQYANGMIERKEVAVDVLAKNSSYNLFREEWRCLKSQLQLLPSQFPGFQDGMVQ
;
A
#
# COMPACT_ATOMS: atom_id res chain seq x y z
N MET A 1 9.42 5.16 63.76
CA MET A 1 9.21 4.08 62.77
C MET A 1 8.98 4.73 61.41
N LYS A 2 9.90 4.61 60.45
CA LYS A 2 9.61 4.98 59.05
C LYS A 2 8.75 3.86 58.47
N GLU A 3 7.52 4.17 58.10
CA GLU A 3 6.54 3.18 57.65
C GLU A 3 7.04 2.40 56.42
N PRO A 4 6.83 1.07 56.35
CA PRO A 4 7.23 0.23 55.23
C PRO A 4 6.63 0.66 53.89
N VAL A 5 5.51 1.40 53.92
CA VAL A 5 4.85 2.01 52.77
C VAL A 5 5.75 3.07 52.09
N TYR A 6 6.54 3.82 52.86
CA TYR A 6 7.45 4.84 52.33
C TYR A 6 8.62 4.23 51.54
N GLY A 7 9.21 3.14 52.03
CA GLY A 7 10.28 2.41 51.34
C GLY A 7 9.81 1.81 50.01
N THR A 8 8.60 1.26 49.98
CA THR A 8 7.97 0.72 48.77
C THR A 8 7.70 1.82 47.75
N ALA A 9 7.13 2.95 48.17
CA ALA A 9 6.87 4.09 47.27
C ALA A 9 8.15 4.64 46.62
N VAL A 10 9.24 4.79 47.39
CA VAL A 10 10.54 5.23 46.85
C VAL A 10 11.11 4.24 45.82
N ASN A 11 11.01 2.94 46.07
CA ASN A 11 11.45 1.91 45.13
C ASN A 11 10.61 1.90 43.84
N CYS A 12 9.30 2.10 43.94
CA CYS A 12 8.42 2.26 42.78
C CYS A 12 8.82 3.47 41.93
N LEU A 13 9.08 4.63 42.55
CA LEU A 13 9.53 5.84 41.85
C LEU A 13 10.89 5.65 41.18
N ALA A 14 11.85 5.02 41.86
CA ALA A 14 13.16 4.73 41.29
C ALA A 14 13.06 3.79 40.07
N THR A 15 12.18 2.79 40.15
CA THR A 15 11.91 1.86 39.05
C THR A 15 11.26 2.58 37.87
N ALA A 16 10.24 3.41 38.12
CA ALA A 16 9.59 4.22 37.09
C ALA A 16 10.59 5.15 36.37
N ARG A 17 11.50 5.80 37.13
CA ARG A 17 12.55 6.66 36.56
C ARG A 17 13.51 5.86 35.66
N LYS A 18 13.96 4.68 36.11
CA LYS A 18 14.82 3.80 35.31
C LYS A 18 14.12 3.33 34.03
N LEU A 19 12.84 3.00 34.10
CA LEU A 19 12.03 2.61 32.93
C LEU A 19 11.90 3.77 31.93
N GLY A 20 11.60 4.98 32.41
CA GLY A 20 11.56 6.19 31.56
C GLY A 20 12.88 6.45 30.86
N TRP A 21 14.01 6.34 31.57
CA TRP A 21 15.34 6.51 30.97
C TRP A 21 15.64 5.45 29.90
N ARG A 22 15.31 4.18 30.15
CA ARG A 22 15.46 3.09 29.17
C ARG A 22 14.64 3.35 27.90
N ARG A 23 13.39 3.80 28.04
CA ARG A 23 12.53 4.17 26.90
C ARG A 23 13.15 5.30 26.08
N ASN A 24 13.61 6.36 26.72
CA ASN A 24 14.27 7.48 26.02
C ASN A 24 15.54 7.05 25.29
N LEU A 25 16.37 6.22 25.93
CA LEU A 25 17.57 5.67 25.31
C LEU A 25 17.22 4.79 24.09
N ASN A 26 16.19 3.96 24.19
CA ASN A 26 15.72 3.14 23.07
C ASN A 26 15.19 4.01 21.93
N THR A 27 14.39 5.04 22.21
CA THR A 27 13.93 6.02 21.22
C THR A 27 15.09 6.71 20.51
N ALA A 28 16.15 7.09 21.23
CA ALA A 28 17.36 7.65 20.64
C ALA A 28 18.10 6.64 19.74
N LYS A 29 18.21 5.37 20.18
CA LYS A 29 18.77 4.30 19.34
C LYS A 29 17.94 4.08 18.07
N MET A 30 16.60 4.15 18.15
CA MET A 30 15.73 4.06 16.97
C MET A 30 15.99 5.19 15.99
N ALA A 31 16.29 6.40 16.48
CA ALA A 31 16.60 7.53 15.61
C ALA A 31 17.89 7.30 14.81
N VAL A 32 18.91 6.66 15.42
CA VAL A 32 20.17 6.27 14.77
C VAL A 32 19.96 5.10 13.81
N SER A 33 19.16 4.10 14.19
CA SER A 33 18.84 2.98 13.31
C SER A 33 18.07 3.45 12.07
N LEU A 34 17.13 4.39 12.23
CA LEU A 34 16.40 5.00 11.12
C LEU A 34 17.36 5.71 10.13
N SER A 35 18.37 6.43 10.62
CA SER A 35 19.36 7.03 9.71
C SER A 35 20.20 5.99 8.96
N LYS A 36 20.43 4.82 9.56
CA LYS A 36 21.17 3.71 8.92
C LYS A 36 20.36 2.98 7.85
N ILE A 37 19.03 2.94 7.98
CA ILE A 37 18.15 2.27 7.00
C ILE A 37 17.75 3.20 5.84
N ASN A 38 17.79 4.52 6.04
CA ASN A 38 17.44 5.53 5.02
C ASN A 38 18.15 5.35 3.66
N PRO A 39 19.44 4.98 3.58
CA PRO A 39 20.09 4.71 2.30
C PRO A 39 19.39 3.63 1.47
N PHE A 40 18.86 2.57 2.09
CA PHE A 40 18.13 1.53 1.34
C PHE A 40 16.83 2.06 0.74
N ARG A 41 16.14 2.96 1.46
CA ARG A 41 14.96 3.66 0.94
C ARG A 41 15.32 4.55 -0.24
N ALA A 42 16.41 5.33 -0.14
CA ALA A 42 16.89 6.17 -1.22
C ALA A 42 17.27 5.34 -2.48
N GLU A 43 17.88 4.17 -2.30
CA GLU A 43 18.14 3.26 -3.41
C GLU A 43 16.86 2.73 -4.09
N LEU A 44 15.77 2.52 -3.32
CA LEU A 44 14.47 2.18 -3.90
C LEU A 44 13.82 3.37 -4.64
N GLU A 45 13.97 4.60 -4.15
CA GLU A 45 13.53 5.80 -4.87
C GLU A 45 14.29 5.99 -6.19
N TRP A 46 15.60 5.69 -6.21
CA TRP A 46 16.39 5.67 -7.44
C TRP A 46 15.95 4.56 -8.38
N TYR A 47 15.69 3.37 -7.87
CA TYR A 47 15.13 2.28 -8.67
C TYR A 47 13.79 2.69 -9.29
N LYS A 48 12.90 3.33 -8.52
CA LYS A 48 11.64 3.86 -9.05
C LYS A 48 11.89 4.83 -10.19
N THR A 49 12.73 5.83 -9.96
CA THR A 49 13.06 6.86 -10.96
C THR A 49 13.66 6.24 -12.22
N TYR A 50 14.50 5.21 -12.07
CA TYR A 50 15.07 4.47 -13.19
C TYR A 50 13.99 3.75 -14.00
N CYS A 51 13.08 3.03 -13.34
CA CYS A 51 11.98 2.33 -14.01
C CYS A 51 10.97 3.28 -14.68
N ASP A 52 10.66 4.41 -14.05
CA ASP A 52 9.77 5.44 -14.60
C ASP A 52 10.33 6.06 -15.89
N ARG A 53 11.65 6.04 -16.08
CA ARG A 53 12.36 6.55 -17.26
C ARG A 53 12.74 5.46 -18.26
N SER A 54 12.42 4.19 -17.98
CA SER A 54 12.75 3.08 -18.88
C SER A 54 11.95 3.17 -20.17
N GLU A 55 12.58 2.80 -21.28
CA GLU A 55 11.92 2.68 -22.60
C GLU A 55 10.82 1.61 -22.60
N ASP A 56 10.92 0.62 -21.70
CA ASP A 56 9.90 -0.42 -21.53
C ASP A 56 8.55 0.14 -21.04
N GLN A 57 8.53 1.36 -20.48
CA GLN A 57 7.34 2.02 -19.96
C GLN A 57 6.46 1.15 -19.05
N LEU A 58 7.11 0.36 -18.19
CA LEU A 58 6.46 -0.51 -17.21
C LEU A 58 6.16 0.21 -15.90
N GLY A 59 7.06 1.11 -15.47
CA GLY A 59 7.08 1.60 -14.10
C GLY A 59 7.68 0.59 -13.12
N TYR A 60 7.91 1.03 -11.89
CA TYR A 60 8.69 0.26 -10.92
C TYR A 60 7.94 -0.95 -10.33
N TYR A 61 6.61 -0.86 -10.19
CA TYR A 61 5.77 -1.99 -9.75
C TYR A 61 5.90 -3.17 -10.72
N ASP A 62 5.57 -2.96 -12.00
CA ASP A 62 5.61 -4.00 -13.02
C ASP A 62 7.03 -4.51 -13.26
N SER A 63 8.02 -3.61 -13.24
CA SER A 63 9.44 -3.97 -13.36
C SER A 63 9.88 -4.90 -12.23
N PHE A 64 9.48 -4.62 -10.98
CA PHE A 64 9.81 -5.46 -9.84
C PHE A 64 9.01 -6.78 -9.85
N LYS A 65 7.74 -6.74 -10.25
CA LYS A 65 6.91 -7.95 -10.39
C LYS A 65 7.47 -8.90 -11.46
N ARG A 66 8.04 -8.36 -12.55
CA ARG A 66 8.63 -9.12 -13.66
C ARG A 66 10.12 -9.40 -13.50
N ARG A 67 10.74 -8.96 -12.40
CA ARG A 67 12.19 -9.01 -12.18
C ARG A 67 12.81 -10.38 -12.43
N GLY A 68 14.05 -10.38 -12.91
CA GLY A 68 14.83 -11.59 -13.18
C GLY A 68 15.80 -11.93 -12.05
N ALA A 69 16.84 -12.68 -12.39
CA ALA A 69 17.94 -13.03 -11.48
C ALA A 69 19.11 -12.03 -11.56
N SER A 70 18.86 -10.78 -11.93
CA SER A 70 19.96 -9.80 -12.04
C SER A 70 20.43 -9.32 -10.66
N LYS A 71 21.70 -8.93 -10.55
CA LYS A 71 22.27 -8.38 -9.30
C LYS A 71 21.47 -7.18 -8.78
N ARG A 72 20.95 -6.35 -9.69
CA ARG A 72 20.09 -5.21 -9.35
C ARG A 72 18.77 -5.66 -8.77
N ASP A 73 18.09 -6.63 -9.40
CA ASP A 73 16.80 -7.15 -8.94
C ASP A 73 16.92 -7.77 -7.54
N PHE A 74 17.98 -8.54 -7.31
CA PHE A 74 18.30 -9.06 -5.98
C PHE A 74 18.53 -7.95 -4.98
N LYS A 75 19.29 -6.91 -5.34
CA LYS A 75 19.57 -5.77 -4.45
C LYS A 75 18.29 -5.03 -4.05
N VAL A 76 17.41 -4.75 -5.01
CA VAL A 76 16.11 -4.08 -4.76
C VAL A 76 15.25 -4.92 -3.79
N ASN A 77 15.15 -6.24 -4.02
CA ASN A 77 14.40 -7.12 -3.13
C ASN A 77 15.04 -7.19 -1.73
N MET A 78 16.38 -7.24 -1.63
CA MET A 78 17.07 -7.22 -0.34
C MET A 78 16.84 -5.91 0.43
N ASN A 79 16.80 -4.77 -0.27
CA ASN A 79 16.50 -3.48 0.35
C ASN A 79 15.07 -3.43 0.89
N ARG A 80 14.09 -3.95 0.14
CA ARG A 80 12.69 -4.12 0.59
C ARG A 80 12.65 -4.90 1.91
N LEU A 81 13.28 -6.07 1.96
CA LEU A 81 13.31 -6.93 3.14
C LEU A 81 14.00 -6.25 4.34
N ARG A 82 15.15 -5.60 4.12
CA ARG A 82 15.87 -4.88 5.19
C ARG A 82 15.04 -3.75 5.80
N LEU A 83 14.32 -3.01 4.96
CA LEU A 83 13.42 -1.96 5.43
C LEU A 83 12.26 -2.57 6.23
N GLY A 84 11.65 -3.66 5.75
CA GLY A 84 10.62 -4.40 6.47
C GLY A 84 11.08 -4.84 7.86
N CYS A 85 12.23 -5.52 7.96
CA CYS A 85 12.77 -5.95 9.25
C CYS A 85 12.99 -4.79 10.23
N PHE A 86 13.46 -3.62 9.75
CA PHE A 86 13.62 -2.45 10.61
C PHE A 86 12.27 -1.97 11.20
N TRP A 87 11.23 -1.94 10.39
CA TRP A 87 9.91 -1.49 10.80
C TRP A 87 9.21 -2.50 11.72
N ASP A 88 9.36 -3.80 11.45
CA ASP A 88 8.90 -4.86 12.35
C ASP A 88 9.58 -4.77 13.72
N ASP A 89 10.91 -4.62 13.76
CA ASP A 89 11.68 -4.44 15.00
C ASP A 89 11.22 -3.19 15.78
N LEU A 90 10.90 -2.11 15.08
CA LEU A 90 10.39 -0.88 15.68
C LEU A 90 9.01 -1.11 16.30
N ILE A 91 8.10 -1.77 15.57
CA ILE A 91 6.74 -2.06 16.04
C ILE A 91 6.79 -3.02 17.23
N ASP A 92 7.62 -4.07 17.20
CA ASP A 92 7.80 -4.99 18.32
C ASP A 92 8.24 -4.26 19.61
N LYS A 93 9.19 -3.32 19.49
CA LYS A 93 9.61 -2.47 20.62
C LYS A 93 8.51 -1.56 21.13
N LEU A 94 7.69 -1.02 20.22
CA LEU A 94 6.55 -0.19 20.58
C LEU A 94 5.53 -0.99 21.38
N GLU A 95 5.15 -2.17 20.88
CA GLU A 95 4.16 -3.06 21.52
C GLU A 95 4.64 -3.59 22.87
N LYS A 96 5.95 -3.81 23.02
CA LYS A 96 6.58 -4.17 24.30
C LYS A 96 6.75 -2.98 25.26
N ASN A 97 6.19 -1.81 24.95
CA ASN A 97 6.30 -0.58 25.75
C ASN A 97 7.76 -0.17 26.04
N GLN A 98 8.66 -0.45 25.09
CA GLN A 98 10.09 -0.17 25.20
C GLN A 98 10.50 1.18 24.58
N LEU A 99 9.57 1.87 23.92
CA LEU A 99 9.73 3.19 23.33
C LEU A 99 8.97 4.26 24.13
N ALA A 100 9.10 5.53 23.74
CA ALA A 100 8.31 6.62 24.31
C ALA A 100 6.80 6.39 24.12
N HIS A 101 5.97 6.84 25.07
CA HIS A 101 4.52 6.58 25.04
C HIS A 101 3.81 7.27 23.86
N ASP A 102 4.32 8.43 23.44
CA ASP A 102 3.85 9.25 22.34
C ASP A 102 4.62 8.99 21.03
N PHE A 103 5.37 7.89 20.94
CA PHE A 103 6.22 7.59 19.78
C PHE A 103 5.43 7.60 18.45
N HIS A 104 4.21 7.07 18.46
CA HIS A 104 3.31 7.03 17.31
C HIS A 104 2.85 8.42 16.83
N LYS A 105 3.04 9.48 17.63
CA LYS A 105 2.73 10.87 17.30
C LYS A 105 3.96 11.67 16.87
N MET A 106 5.15 11.09 16.97
CA MET A 106 6.37 11.78 16.57
C MET A 106 6.41 11.95 15.05
N SER A 107 6.25 13.19 14.58
CA SER A 107 6.24 13.56 13.16
C SER A 107 7.35 12.89 12.33
N LYS A 108 8.56 12.74 12.89
CA LYS A 108 9.67 12.01 12.25
C LYS A 108 9.29 10.59 11.81
N TYR A 109 8.67 9.81 12.71
CA TYR A 109 8.33 8.41 12.44
C TYR A 109 7.02 8.27 11.68
N VAL A 110 6.04 9.15 11.93
CA VAL A 110 4.80 9.22 11.15
C VAL A 110 5.11 9.48 9.67
N ASN A 111 5.93 10.49 9.37
CA ASN A 111 6.34 10.79 8.01
C ASN A 111 7.22 9.68 7.40
N ALA A 112 8.23 9.20 8.14
CA ALA A 112 9.13 8.16 7.63
C ALA A 112 8.39 6.85 7.31
N SER A 113 7.45 6.43 8.16
CA SER A 113 6.64 5.23 7.94
C SER A 113 5.67 5.40 6.78
N GLN A 114 5.07 6.59 6.62
CA GLN A 114 4.22 6.89 5.47
C GLN A 114 5.02 6.82 4.16
N PHE A 115 6.18 7.47 4.07
CA PHE A 115 7.00 7.43 2.87
C PHE A 115 7.53 6.02 2.57
N TYR A 116 7.88 5.25 3.60
CA TYR A 116 8.21 3.84 3.45
C TYR A 116 7.02 3.05 2.87
N LYS A 117 5.84 3.17 3.48
CA LYS A 117 4.62 2.46 3.04
C LYS A 117 4.29 2.76 1.58
N LEU A 118 4.21 4.05 1.20
CA LEU A 118 3.87 4.45 -0.16
C LEU A 118 4.87 3.96 -1.22
N LEU A 119 6.15 3.78 -0.83
CA LEU A 119 7.21 3.31 -1.73
C LEU A 119 7.33 1.78 -1.78
N VAL A 120 7.14 1.10 -0.65
CA VAL A 120 7.52 -0.31 -0.49
C VAL A 120 6.34 -1.26 -0.50
N GLU A 121 5.17 -0.85 -0.02
CA GLU A 121 3.98 -1.71 -0.06
C GLU A 121 3.59 -2.12 -1.49
N PRO A 122 3.74 -1.27 -2.53
CA PRO A 122 3.64 -1.73 -3.92
C PRO A 122 4.58 -2.88 -4.29
N LEU A 123 5.79 -2.92 -3.74
CA LEU A 123 6.74 -4.02 -3.97
C LEU A 123 6.36 -5.28 -3.20
N GLU A 124 5.79 -5.15 -2.00
CA GLU A 124 5.19 -6.26 -1.25
C GLU A 124 4.03 -6.89 -2.02
N ILE A 125 3.15 -6.05 -2.57
CA ILE A 125 2.03 -6.47 -3.44
C ILE A 125 2.57 -7.18 -4.69
N ALA A 126 3.56 -6.58 -5.36
CA ALA A 126 4.17 -7.17 -6.54
C ALA A 126 4.73 -8.57 -6.23
N GLU A 127 5.40 -8.74 -5.09
CA GLU A 127 5.90 -10.05 -4.68
C GLU A 127 4.77 -11.05 -4.38
N TYR A 128 3.75 -10.62 -3.64
CA TYR A 128 2.60 -11.44 -3.29
C TYR A 128 1.89 -12.01 -4.52
N TYR A 129 1.66 -11.18 -5.54
CA TYR A 129 1.01 -11.62 -6.77
C TYR A 129 1.95 -12.38 -7.70
N ARG A 130 3.24 -12.00 -7.78
CA ARG A 130 4.26 -12.74 -8.56
C ARG A 130 4.40 -14.18 -8.09
N THR A 131 4.41 -14.41 -6.79
CA THR A 131 4.60 -15.74 -6.18
C THR A 131 3.32 -16.58 -6.14
N GLY A 132 2.19 -16.04 -6.62
CA GLY A 132 0.92 -16.78 -6.64
C GLY A 132 0.19 -16.85 -5.30
N MET A 133 0.65 -16.13 -4.26
CA MET A 133 0.05 -16.20 -2.92
C MET A 133 -1.44 -15.84 -2.90
N HIS A 134 -1.90 -14.99 -3.83
CA HIS A 134 -3.31 -14.66 -3.98
C HIS A 134 -4.21 -15.87 -4.27
N ARG A 135 -3.67 -16.91 -4.91
CA ARG A 135 -4.39 -18.15 -5.22
C ARG A 135 -4.46 -19.10 -4.03
N GLU A 136 -3.47 -19.04 -3.14
CA GLU A 136 -3.39 -19.88 -1.96
C GLU A 136 -4.12 -19.27 -0.76
N LYS A 137 -3.97 -17.96 -0.56
CA LYS A 137 -4.44 -17.24 0.63
C LYS A 137 -5.59 -16.28 0.36
N GLY A 138 -5.88 -15.95 -0.89
CA GLY A 138 -6.84 -14.89 -1.28
C GLY A 138 -6.17 -13.55 -1.57
N HIS A 139 -6.94 -12.56 -2.03
CA HIS A 139 -6.38 -11.27 -2.46
C HIS A 139 -5.67 -10.49 -1.34
N TYR A 140 -4.65 -9.71 -1.73
CA TYR A 140 -3.68 -9.09 -0.82
C TYR A 140 -4.32 -8.21 0.26
N VAL A 141 -5.27 -7.34 -0.09
CA VAL A 141 -5.82 -6.34 0.85
C VAL A 141 -6.41 -7.01 2.09
N GLU A 142 -7.12 -8.11 1.89
CA GLU A 142 -7.80 -8.86 2.96
C GLU A 142 -6.86 -9.90 3.60
N HIS A 143 -6.09 -10.63 2.80
CA HIS A 143 -5.40 -11.85 3.25
C HIS A 143 -3.87 -11.78 3.28
N GLY A 144 -3.28 -10.82 2.57
CA GLY A 144 -1.82 -10.69 2.40
C GLY A 144 -1.19 -9.49 3.10
N ARG A 145 -1.99 -8.48 3.45
CA ARG A 145 -1.49 -7.20 3.94
C ARG A 145 -0.91 -7.29 5.33
N GLU A 146 0.40 -7.00 5.44
CA GLU A 146 1.14 -7.06 6.69
C GLU A 146 0.63 -6.06 7.75
N LYS A 147 0.79 -6.45 9.02
CA LYS A 147 0.34 -5.67 10.19
C LYS A 147 0.94 -4.27 10.23
N GLN A 148 2.21 -4.13 9.84
CA GLN A 148 2.92 -2.85 9.90
C GLN A 148 2.26 -1.75 9.06
N PHE A 149 1.80 -2.06 7.84
CA PHE A 149 1.14 -1.07 6.99
C PHE A 149 -0.19 -0.58 7.58
N LYS A 150 -0.95 -1.47 8.22
CA LYS A 150 -2.19 -1.12 8.93
C LYS A 150 -1.92 -0.21 10.14
N ILE A 151 -0.81 -0.42 10.85
CA ILE A 151 -0.37 0.47 11.94
C ILE A 151 -0.02 1.85 11.38
N PHE A 152 0.69 1.91 10.25
CA PHE A 152 1.07 3.16 9.63
C PHE A 152 -0.12 3.94 9.07
N ASP A 153 -1.17 3.27 8.56
CA ASP A 153 -2.44 3.92 8.23
C ASP A 153 -3.03 4.66 9.44
N ARG A 154 -3.02 4.03 10.63
CA ARG A 154 -3.52 4.65 11.86
C ARG A 154 -2.67 5.84 12.27
N TRP A 155 -1.34 5.69 12.29
CA TRP A 155 -0.44 6.80 12.64
C TRP A 155 -0.59 7.99 11.69
N TRP A 156 -0.76 7.70 10.39
CA TRP A 156 -0.99 8.72 9.39
C TRP A 156 -2.36 9.38 9.59
N GLY A 157 -3.43 8.62 9.82
CA GLY A 157 -4.78 9.14 10.01
C GLY A 157 -4.98 9.94 11.30
N ASP A 158 -4.27 9.59 12.38
CA ASP A 158 -4.36 10.27 13.69
C ASP A 158 -3.59 11.60 13.73
N ARG A 159 -2.94 12.00 12.63
CA ARG A 159 -2.21 13.28 12.55
C ARG A 159 -3.21 14.45 12.48
N ASN A 160 -2.83 15.59 13.05
CA ASN A 160 -3.58 16.82 12.84
C ASN A 160 -3.45 17.23 11.37
N VAL A 161 -4.53 17.09 10.61
CA VAL A 161 -4.62 17.54 9.22
C VAL A 161 -4.92 19.04 9.22
N GLY A 162 -4.01 19.84 8.69
CA GLY A 162 -4.28 21.25 8.42
C GLY A 162 -5.03 21.44 7.10
N ASP A 163 -5.71 22.58 6.93
CA ASP A 163 -6.49 22.92 5.74
C ASP A 163 -5.71 22.80 4.41
N GLU A 164 -4.37 22.89 4.45
CA GLU A 164 -3.51 22.81 3.27
C GLU A 164 -3.51 21.45 2.56
N GLU A 165 -3.75 20.34 3.27
CA GLU A 165 -3.78 19.00 2.65
C GLU A 165 -5.03 18.76 1.80
N SER A 166 -6.05 19.63 1.92
CA SER A 166 -7.28 19.57 1.12
C SER A 166 -7.16 20.20 -0.28
N LYS A 167 -6.05 20.92 -0.55
CA LYS A 167 -5.88 21.63 -1.82
C LYS A 167 -5.69 20.66 -2.99
N PRO A 168 -6.33 20.92 -4.14
CA PRO A 168 -6.17 20.07 -5.31
C PRO A 168 -4.71 20.06 -5.79
N ARG A 169 -4.22 18.87 -6.19
CA ARG A 169 -2.85 18.72 -6.70
C ARG A 169 -2.71 19.34 -8.09
N SER A 170 -1.63 20.09 -8.30
CA SER A 170 -1.28 20.62 -9.63
C SER A 170 -0.54 19.60 -10.50
N LYS A 171 0.19 18.67 -9.88
CA LYS A 171 0.99 17.61 -10.54
C LYS A 171 0.66 16.24 -9.95
N TYR A 172 0.89 15.19 -10.74
CA TYR A 172 0.86 13.81 -10.24
C TYR A 172 1.76 13.63 -9.03
N ALA A 173 1.32 12.79 -8.10
CA ALA A 173 2.08 12.49 -6.91
C ALA A 173 3.40 11.78 -7.28
N SER A 174 4.44 11.95 -6.46
CA SER A 174 5.70 11.21 -6.65
C SER A 174 5.52 9.71 -6.34
N LEU A 175 4.61 9.39 -5.42
CA LEU A 175 4.18 8.05 -5.04
C LEU A 175 2.66 8.02 -5.01
N THR A 176 2.04 6.93 -5.46
CA THR A 176 0.58 6.77 -5.41
C THR A 176 0.09 6.84 -3.97
N GLN A 177 -0.90 7.69 -3.69
CA GLN A 177 -1.33 8.02 -2.33
C GLN A 177 -2.11 6.90 -1.62
N ASP A 178 -2.72 5.99 -2.38
CA ASP A 178 -3.19 4.69 -1.87
C ASP A 178 -2.12 3.63 -2.16
N SER A 179 -1.41 3.19 -1.13
CA SER A 179 -0.37 2.18 -1.25
C SER A 179 -0.89 0.78 -1.64
N CYS A 180 -2.17 0.51 -1.44
CA CYS A 180 -2.86 -0.70 -1.89
C CYS A 180 -3.43 -0.60 -3.32
N PHE A 181 -3.20 0.50 -4.04
CA PHE A 181 -3.71 0.69 -5.41
C PHE A 181 -3.40 -0.49 -6.32
N TRP A 182 -2.16 -0.97 -6.32
CA TRP A 182 -1.75 -2.10 -7.17
C TRP A 182 -2.43 -3.41 -6.78
N ALA A 183 -2.75 -3.63 -5.51
CA ALA A 183 -3.48 -4.83 -5.10
C ALA A 183 -4.91 -4.84 -5.67
N LYS A 184 -5.55 -3.67 -5.73
CA LYS A 184 -6.88 -3.49 -6.34
C LYS A 184 -6.83 -3.66 -7.86
N VAL A 185 -5.74 -3.24 -8.52
CA VAL A 185 -5.52 -3.51 -9.96
C VAL A 185 -5.49 -5.01 -10.22
N GLU A 186 -4.70 -5.77 -9.44
CA GLU A 186 -4.58 -7.22 -9.61
C GLU A 186 -5.91 -7.94 -9.37
N GLU A 187 -6.66 -7.54 -8.33
CA GLU A 187 -8.00 -8.07 -8.07
C GLU A 187 -8.96 -7.76 -9.22
N ALA A 188 -8.96 -6.53 -9.74
CA ALA A 188 -9.82 -6.17 -10.86
C ALA A 188 -9.52 -6.95 -12.15
N ARG A 189 -8.25 -7.25 -12.41
CA ARG A 189 -7.86 -8.11 -13.55
C ARG A 189 -8.30 -9.56 -13.34
N ASP A 190 -8.19 -10.09 -12.12
CA ASP A 190 -8.70 -11.42 -11.79
C ASP A 190 -10.23 -11.48 -11.92
N LEU A 191 -10.94 -10.43 -11.52
CA LEU A 191 -12.39 -10.31 -11.74
C LEU A 191 -12.74 -10.37 -13.23
N ILE A 192 -12.00 -9.68 -14.11
CA ILE A 192 -12.22 -9.76 -15.56
C ILE A 192 -12.07 -11.22 -16.05
N PHE A 193 -11.03 -11.91 -15.60
CA PHE A 193 -10.83 -13.32 -15.95
C PHE A 193 -11.99 -14.19 -15.45
N ASN A 194 -12.47 -13.96 -14.22
CA ASN A 194 -13.57 -14.72 -13.62
C ASN A 194 -14.92 -14.46 -14.31
N VAL A 195 -15.20 -13.24 -14.79
CA VAL A 195 -16.42 -12.92 -15.55
C VAL A 195 -16.57 -13.83 -16.77
N THR A 196 -15.48 -14.09 -17.50
CA THR A 196 -15.53 -14.93 -18.71
C THR A 196 -15.88 -16.39 -18.44
N ARG A 197 -15.82 -16.83 -17.18
CA ARG A 197 -16.03 -18.21 -16.74
C ARG A 197 -17.24 -18.38 -15.83
N GLU A 198 -17.97 -17.31 -15.53
CA GLU A 198 -19.11 -17.33 -14.62
C GLU A 198 -20.42 -17.60 -15.39
N PRO A 199 -21.02 -18.80 -15.25
CA PRO A 199 -22.27 -19.13 -15.91
C PRO A 199 -23.50 -18.51 -15.25
N ASP A 200 -23.44 -18.16 -13.96
CA ASP A 200 -24.59 -17.62 -13.24
C ASP A 200 -24.79 -16.12 -13.56
N PRO A 201 -25.94 -15.71 -14.12
CA PRO A 201 -26.17 -14.30 -14.50
C PRO A 201 -26.12 -13.32 -13.32
N GLY A 202 -26.56 -13.75 -12.13
CA GLY A 202 -26.56 -12.89 -10.93
C GLY A 202 -25.13 -12.60 -10.46
N ARG A 203 -24.30 -13.63 -10.35
CA ARG A 203 -22.86 -13.50 -10.04
C ARG A 203 -22.12 -12.74 -11.12
N HIS A 204 -22.46 -12.98 -12.39
CA HIS A 204 -21.89 -12.24 -13.51
C HIS A 204 -22.09 -10.73 -13.35
N LEU A 205 -23.33 -10.28 -13.06
CA LEU A 205 -23.62 -8.86 -12.80
C LEU A 205 -22.86 -8.30 -11.59
N LEU A 206 -22.75 -9.08 -10.51
CA LEU A 206 -22.00 -8.68 -9.32
C LEU A 206 -20.51 -8.46 -9.62
N LEU A 207 -19.90 -9.31 -10.44
CA LEU A 207 -18.50 -9.16 -10.85
C LEU A 207 -18.30 -7.90 -11.70
N LEU A 208 -19.21 -7.63 -12.66
CA LEU A 208 -19.16 -6.42 -13.48
C LEU A 208 -19.29 -5.14 -12.63
N ASP A 209 -20.19 -5.12 -11.66
CA ASP A 209 -20.35 -4.00 -10.73
C ASP A 209 -19.05 -3.73 -9.93
N LYS A 210 -18.39 -4.78 -9.45
CA LYS A 210 -17.08 -4.65 -8.77
C LYS A 210 -16.01 -4.06 -9.68
N ILE A 211 -15.91 -4.52 -10.93
CA ILE A 211 -14.94 -3.98 -11.90
C ILE A 211 -15.22 -2.51 -12.21
N GLN A 212 -16.50 -2.14 -12.40
CA GLN A 212 -16.91 -0.76 -12.65
C GLN A 212 -16.62 0.15 -11.46
N LYS A 213 -16.86 -0.31 -10.23
CA LYS A 213 -16.49 0.43 -9.00
C LYS A 213 -14.98 0.67 -8.93
N PHE A 214 -14.17 -0.32 -9.29
CA PHE A 214 -12.72 -0.14 -9.37
C PHE A 214 -12.32 0.88 -10.44
N GLU A 215 -12.92 0.83 -11.64
CA GLU A 215 -12.67 1.81 -12.70
C GLU A 215 -12.99 3.24 -12.23
N GLN A 216 -14.13 3.46 -11.59
CA GLN A 216 -14.53 4.76 -11.04
C GLN A 216 -13.54 5.24 -9.96
N TYR A 217 -13.16 4.34 -9.06
CA TYR A 217 -12.16 4.61 -8.02
C TYR A 217 -10.82 5.05 -8.63
N ALA A 218 -10.31 4.32 -9.63
CA ALA A 218 -9.02 4.59 -10.26
C ALA A 218 -9.06 5.90 -11.07
N ASN A 219 -10.13 6.16 -11.82
CA ASN A 219 -10.33 7.41 -12.55
C ASN A 219 -10.35 8.62 -11.60
N GLY A 220 -11.06 8.53 -10.47
CA GLY A 220 -11.09 9.59 -9.48
C GLY A 220 -9.71 9.90 -8.89
N MET A 221 -8.87 8.88 -8.63
CA MET A 221 -7.50 9.11 -8.18
C MET A 221 -6.63 9.79 -9.24
N ILE A 222 -6.82 9.45 -10.52
CA ILE A 222 -6.09 10.06 -11.64
C ILE A 222 -6.50 11.53 -11.80
N GLU A 223 -7.80 11.83 -11.77
CA GLU A 223 -8.33 13.19 -11.84
C GLU A 223 -7.79 14.08 -10.71
N ARG A 224 -7.74 13.55 -9.48
CA ARG A 224 -7.14 14.23 -8.32
C ARG A 224 -5.61 14.23 -8.32
N LYS A 225 -4.97 13.61 -9.32
CA LYS A 225 -3.51 13.46 -9.46
C LYS A 225 -2.85 12.81 -8.25
N GLU A 226 -3.56 11.89 -7.61
CA GLU A 226 -3.10 11.12 -6.43
C GLU A 226 -2.27 9.90 -6.81
N VAL A 227 -2.25 9.53 -8.09
CA VAL A 227 -1.41 8.45 -8.62
C VAL A 227 -0.03 8.97 -9.00
N ALA A 228 0.96 8.07 -8.95
CA ALA A 228 2.27 8.31 -9.54
C ALA A 228 2.29 7.96 -11.04
N VAL A 229 3.31 8.48 -11.74
CA VAL A 229 3.42 8.37 -13.20
C VAL A 229 3.55 6.94 -13.72
N ASP A 230 4.01 6.00 -12.88
CA ASP A 230 4.08 4.58 -13.20
C ASP A 230 2.71 3.95 -13.41
N VAL A 231 1.65 4.46 -12.76
CA VAL A 231 0.27 4.01 -13.03
C VAL A 231 -0.12 4.34 -14.48
N LEU A 232 0.35 5.48 -14.99
CA LEU A 232 0.04 5.99 -16.33
C LEU A 232 0.98 5.45 -17.42
N ALA A 233 2.03 4.70 -17.05
CA ALA A 233 3.00 4.18 -17.99
C ALA A 233 2.34 3.22 -18.98
N LYS A 234 2.69 3.31 -20.27
CA LYS A 234 1.97 2.62 -21.37
C LYS A 234 1.78 1.12 -21.12
N ASN A 235 2.81 0.44 -20.61
CA ASN A 235 2.81 -1.01 -20.42
C ASN A 235 2.55 -1.42 -18.95
N SER A 236 2.02 -0.50 -18.14
CA SER A 236 1.68 -0.76 -16.73
C SER A 236 0.54 -1.77 -16.61
N SER A 237 0.51 -2.51 -15.51
CA SER A 237 -0.60 -3.42 -15.21
C SER A 237 -1.96 -2.72 -15.13
N TYR A 238 -1.99 -1.42 -14.81
CA TYR A 238 -3.22 -0.63 -14.83
C TYR A 238 -3.69 -0.34 -16.27
N ASN A 239 -2.80 0.00 -17.19
CA ASN A 239 -3.19 0.19 -18.58
C ASN A 239 -3.61 -1.13 -19.23
N LEU A 240 -2.96 -2.25 -18.90
CA LEU A 240 -3.41 -3.58 -19.31
C LEU A 240 -4.84 -3.87 -18.80
N PHE A 241 -5.12 -3.59 -17.53
CA PHE A 241 -6.48 -3.68 -16.99
C PHE A 241 -7.49 -2.86 -17.82
N ARG A 242 -7.15 -1.62 -18.19
CA ARG A 242 -8.05 -0.75 -18.97
C ARG A 242 -8.34 -1.32 -20.35
N GLU A 243 -7.34 -1.90 -21.01
CA GLU A 243 -7.50 -2.54 -22.31
C GLU A 243 -8.36 -3.81 -22.22
N GLU A 244 -8.08 -4.66 -21.24
CA GLU A 244 -8.85 -5.88 -20.94
C GLU A 244 -10.31 -5.52 -20.64
N TRP A 245 -10.54 -4.50 -19.82
CA TRP A 245 -11.89 -4.05 -19.46
C TRP A 245 -12.65 -3.47 -20.65
N ARG A 246 -11.98 -2.67 -21.49
CA ARG A 246 -12.56 -2.14 -22.73
C ARG A 246 -12.95 -3.26 -23.71
N CYS A 247 -12.12 -4.30 -23.81
CA CYS A 247 -12.42 -5.47 -24.62
C CYS A 247 -13.67 -6.19 -24.12
N LEU A 248 -13.75 -6.45 -22.81
CA LEU A 248 -14.91 -7.09 -22.19
C LEU A 248 -16.19 -6.27 -22.38
N LYS A 249 -16.16 -4.95 -22.16
CA LYS A 249 -17.30 -4.06 -22.45
C LYS A 249 -17.78 -4.17 -23.89
N SER A 250 -16.85 -4.25 -24.85
CA SER A 250 -17.19 -4.37 -26.27
C SER A 250 -17.85 -5.72 -26.58
N GLN A 251 -17.35 -6.81 -25.99
CA GLN A 251 -17.95 -8.14 -26.12
C GLN A 251 -19.36 -8.19 -25.55
N LEU A 252 -19.59 -7.55 -24.39
CA LEU A 252 -20.92 -7.47 -23.78
C LEU A 252 -21.92 -6.69 -24.63
N GLN A 253 -21.46 -5.66 -25.37
CA GLN A 253 -22.29 -4.90 -26.32
C GLN A 253 -22.57 -5.65 -27.63
N LEU A 254 -21.68 -6.57 -28.04
CA LEU A 254 -21.81 -7.37 -29.25
C LEU A 254 -22.66 -8.64 -29.05
N LEU A 255 -22.96 -9.03 -27.82
CA LEU A 255 -23.90 -10.10 -27.54
C LEU A 255 -25.29 -9.67 -28.02
N PRO A 256 -25.96 -10.43 -28.91
CA PRO A 256 -27.37 -10.20 -29.21
C PRO A 256 -28.13 -10.18 -27.90
N SER A 257 -29.09 -9.26 -27.76
CA SER A 257 -29.98 -9.20 -26.60
C SER A 257 -30.70 -10.54 -26.41
N GLN A 258 -30.07 -11.47 -25.69
CA GLN A 258 -30.66 -12.73 -25.23
C GLN A 258 -31.63 -12.49 -24.05
N PHE A 259 -31.87 -11.22 -23.71
CA PHE A 259 -32.89 -10.79 -22.77
C PHE A 259 -34.04 -10.13 -23.54
N PRO A 260 -35.29 -10.61 -23.42
CA PRO A 260 -36.42 -9.99 -24.07
C PRO A 260 -36.66 -8.56 -23.53
N GLY A 261 -36.56 -7.61 -24.47
CA GLY A 261 -37.04 -6.22 -24.51
C GLY A 261 -37.48 -5.51 -23.22
N PHE A 262 -36.75 -4.44 -22.88
CA PHE A 262 -37.41 -3.19 -22.52
C PHE A 262 -37.78 -2.48 -23.83
N GLN A 263 -38.98 -2.74 -24.35
CA GLN A 263 -39.63 -1.81 -25.27
C GLN A 263 -40.13 -0.64 -24.44
N ASP A 264 -39.50 0.51 -24.63
CA ASP A 264 -40.00 1.79 -24.13
C ASP A 264 -41.27 2.12 -24.92
N GLY A 265 -42.41 2.10 -24.23
CA GLY A 265 -43.71 2.38 -24.81
C GLY A 265 -43.85 3.86 -25.11
N MET A 266 -43.61 4.27 -26.36
CA MET A 266 -44.17 5.50 -26.89
C MET A 266 -45.64 5.25 -27.22
N VAL A 267 -46.51 5.59 -26.26
CA VAL A 267 -47.93 5.83 -26.52
C VAL A 267 -48.07 7.29 -26.98
N GLN A 268 -48.87 7.44 -28.04
CA GLN A 268 -49.21 8.66 -28.77
C GLN A 268 -49.76 9.78 -27.89
#